data_AF-A0A135HQH9-F1
#
_entry.id   AF-A0A135HQH9-F1
#
_cell.length_a   1.000
_cell.length_b   1.000
_cell.length_c   1.000
_cell.angle_alpha   90.00
_cell.angle_beta   90.00
_cell.angle_gamma   90.00
#
_symmetry.space_group_name_H-M   'P 1'
#
loop_
_entity.id
_entity.type
_entity.pdbx_description
1 polymer ?
#
loop_
_entity_poly.entity_id
_entity_poly.type
_entity_poly.pdbx_seq_one_letter_code
_entity_poly.pdbx_strand_id
1 'polypeptide(L)'
;MFPNPIACGECDVAIFVNLPIERVEDIKRYCATRFGLDNLRMCHAIFSEKQRQVRSPLQSNAAMAAVAARFIEEENVESNSNWAAPAVNDKVFMPECMLPLAVSWRNNADGQPRVNVYCAGTGRATPEDCWDASLPVR
;
A
#
# COMPACT_ATOMS: atom_id res chain seq x y z
N MET A 1 -26.32 -11.64 10.83
CA MET A 1 -25.69 -10.38 11.27
C MET A 1 -24.60 -10.76 12.26
N PHE A 2 -23.33 -10.62 11.90
CA PHE A 2 -22.21 -10.95 12.79
C PHE A 2 -21.65 -9.66 13.41
N PRO A 3 -21.59 -9.55 14.74
CA PRO A 3 -21.01 -8.41 15.42
C PRO A 3 -19.50 -8.63 15.62
N ASN A 4 -18.68 -7.68 15.16
CA ASN A 4 -17.29 -7.55 15.59
C ASN A 4 -17.21 -6.46 16.68
N PRO A 5 -16.84 -6.76 17.94
CA PRO A 5 -17.03 -5.83 19.06
C PRO A 5 -15.97 -4.74 19.23
N ILE A 6 -14.92 -4.63 18.40
CA ILE A 6 -13.79 -3.71 18.70
C ILE A 6 -13.27 -2.86 17.50
N ALA A 7 -13.57 -3.13 16.23
CA ALA A 7 -12.81 -2.50 15.14
C ALA A 7 -13.58 -2.18 13.82
N CYS A 8 -14.69 -1.44 13.88
CA CYS A 8 -15.37 -0.93 12.67
C CYS A 8 -15.77 0.56 12.81
N GLY A 9 -14.83 1.41 13.21
CA GLY A 9 -15.06 2.85 13.35
C GLY A 9 -14.86 3.68 12.07
N GLU A 10 -14.24 3.13 11.02
CA GLU A 10 -13.88 3.93 9.82
C GLU A 10 -14.56 3.44 8.53
N CYS A 11 -15.35 2.36 8.57
CA CYS A 11 -15.76 1.59 7.38
C CYS A 11 -16.78 2.24 6.43
N ASP A 12 -17.41 3.35 6.81
CA ASP A 12 -18.35 4.05 5.94
C ASP A 12 -18.27 5.57 6.21
N VAL A 13 -17.27 6.22 5.62
CA VAL A 13 -17.21 7.70 5.63
C VAL A 13 -18.07 8.21 4.48
N ALA A 14 -19.14 8.93 4.82
CA ALA A 14 -19.99 9.58 3.83
C ALA A 14 -19.19 10.61 3.04
N ILE A 15 -19.49 10.72 1.74
CA ILE A 15 -18.80 11.66 0.83
C ILE A 15 -18.87 13.06 1.42
N PHE A 16 -17.72 13.75 1.51
CA PHE A 16 -17.63 15.08 2.14
C PHE A 16 -18.72 16.06 1.66
N VAL A 17 -19.02 16.07 0.36
CA VAL A 17 -20.04 16.96 -0.23
C VAL A 17 -21.48 16.64 0.17
N ASN A 18 -21.73 15.45 0.71
CA ASN A 18 -23.03 14.98 1.15
C ASN A 18 -23.17 14.97 2.68
N LEU A 19 -22.16 15.45 3.41
CA LEU A 19 -22.22 15.52 4.86
C LEU A 19 -23.13 16.66 5.31
N PRO A 20 -24.00 16.43 6.31
CA PRO A 20 -24.74 17.51 6.95
C PRO A 20 -23.79 18.53 7.59
N ILE A 21 -24.11 19.82 7.50
CA ILE A 21 -23.26 20.93 7.97
C ILE A 21 -22.93 20.76 9.46
N GLU A 22 -23.87 20.29 10.26
CA GLU A 22 -23.72 20.04 11.69
C GLU A 22 -22.66 18.97 12.00
N ARG A 23 -22.38 18.04 11.08
CA ARG A 23 -21.35 16.99 11.26
C ARG A 23 -19.97 17.41 10.77
N VAL A 24 -19.88 18.49 10.00
CA VAL A 24 -18.62 18.98 9.40
C VAL A 24 -17.62 19.36 10.50
N GLU A 25 -18.08 20.01 11.56
CA GLU A 25 -17.22 20.46 12.66
C GLU A 25 -16.69 19.30 13.51
N ASP A 26 -17.49 18.26 13.75
CA ASP A 26 -17.06 17.05 14.45
C ASP A 26 -15.97 16.32 13.66
N ILE A 27 -16.12 16.23 12.34
CA ILE A 27 -15.14 15.58 11.46
C ILE A 27 -13.86 16.43 11.35
N LYS A 28 -13.96 17.77 11.32
CA LYS A 28 -12.77 18.65 11.38
C LYS A 28 -11.98 18.38 12.65
N ARG A 29 -12.67 18.37 13.80
CA ARG A 29 -12.03 18.14 15.10
C ARG A 29 -11.38 16.77 15.18
N TYR A 30 -12.07 15.74 14.71
CA TYR A 30 -11.51 14.40 14.61
C TYR A 30 -10.26 14.39 13.71
N CYS A 31 -10.32 15.04 12.55
CA CYS A 31 -9.21 15.07 11.61
C CYS A 31 -7.97 15.78 12.18
N ALA A 32 -8.18 16.94 12.79
CA ALA A 32 -7.12 17.70 13.45
C ALA A 32 -6.50 16.88 14.58
N THR A 33 -7.32 16.19 15.37
CA THR A 33 -6.82 15.38 16.50
C THR A 33 -6.08 14.12 16.04
N ARG A 34 -6.59 13.44 15.00
CA ARG A 34 -6.07 12.14 14.56
C ARG A 34 -4.89 12.23 13.61
N PHE A 35 -4.91 13.23 12.74
CA PHE A 35 -3.97 13.38 11.63
C PHE A 35 -3.23 14.73 11.62
N GLY A 36 -3.59 15.69 12.50
CA GLY A 36 -3.01 17.03 12.48
C GLY A 36 -3.42 17.84 11.25
N LEU A 37 -4.56 17.52 10.63
CA LEU A 37 -5.03 18.14 9.39
C LEU A 37 -6.30 18.96 9.62
N ASP A 38 -6.25 20.23 9.23
CA ASP A 38 -7.41 21.13 9.23
C ASP A 38 -8.19 21.10 7.90
N ASN A 39 -7.61 20.46 6.87
CA ASN A 39 -8.22 20.32 5.55
C ASN A 39 -9.09 19.06 5.47
N LEU A 40 -10.41 19.25 5.54
CA LEU A 40 -11.39 18.17 5.44
C LEU A 40 -11.31 17.34 4.15
N ARG A 41 -10.96 17.97 3.02
CA ARG A 41 -10.85 17.26 1.74
C ARG A 41 -9.69 16.26 1.78
N MET A 42 -8.55 16.66 2.34
CA MET A 42 -7.42 15.75 2.55
C MET A 42 -7.80 14.65 3.53
N CYS A 43 -8.53 14.98 4.59
CA CYS A 43 -9.01 14.00 5.55
C CYS A 43 -9.88 12.92 4.89
N HIS A 44 -10.85 13.36 4.09
CA HIS A 44 -11.74 12.47 3.36
C HIS A 44 -10.97 11.59 2.36
N ALA A 45 -9.93 12.13 1.72
CA ALA A 45 -9.05 11.33 0.86
C ALA A 45 -8.33 10.22 1.64
N ILE A 46 -7.79 10.52 2.82
CA ILE A 46 -7.17 9.51 3.71
C ILE A 46 -8.18 8.42 4.08
N PHE A 47 -9.39 8.80 4.48
CA PHE A 47 -10.43 7.83 4.80
C PHE A 47 -10.86 7.00 3.59
N SER A 48 -10.99 7.62 2.42
CA SER A 48 -11.36 6.91 1.18
C SER A 48 -10.31 5.87 0.80
N GLU A 49 -9.02 6.20 0.94
CA GLU A 49 -7.93 5.23 0.72
C GLU A 49 -7.95 4.10 1.74
N LYS A 50 -8.15 4.40 3.03
CA LYS A 50 -8.33 3.35 4.05
C LYS A 50 -9.54 2.45 3.73
N GLN A 51 -10.63 3.02 3.25
CA GLN A 51 -11.81 2.26 2.82
C GLN A 51 -11.56 1.40 1.59
N ARG A 52 -10.81 1.92 0.62
CA ARG A 52 -10.37 1.16 -0.54
C ARG A 52 -9.54 -0.05 -0.10
N GLN A 53 -8.65 0.10 0.88
CA GLN A 53 -7.80 -0.98 1.40
C GLN A 53 -8.59 -2.05 2.16
N VAL A 54 -9.62 -1.65 2.94
CA VAL A 54 -10.54 -2.62 3.57
C VAL A 54 -11.30 -3.42 2.50
N ARG A 55 -11.62 -2.79 1.36
CA ARG A 55 -12.36 -3.40 0.24
C ARG A 55 -11.48 -4.17 -0.74
N SER A 56 -10.18 -3.86 -0.80
CA SER A 56 -9.20 -4.48 -1.70
C SER A 56 -8.21 -5.30 -0.88
N PRO A 57 -8.52 -6.57 -0.58
CA PRO A 57 -7.69 -7.37 0.31
C PRO A 57 -6.35 -7.78 -0.29
N LEU A 58 -6.09 -7.49 -1.58
CA LEU A 58 -4.95 -8.01 -2.34
C LEU A 58 -4.16 -6.89 -3.04
N GLN A 59 -2.83 -7.03 -2.99
CA GLN A 59 -1.89 -6.19 -3.68
C GLN A 59 -2.00 -6.39 -5.20
N SER A 60 -1.98 -5.28 -5.94
CA SER A 60 -1.97 -5.32 -7.40
C SER A 60 -0.62 -5.80 -7.95
N ASN A 61 -0.63 -6.86 -8.76
CA ASN A 61 0.54 -7.33 -9.49
C ASN A 61 1.10 -6.25 -10.43
N ALA A 62 0.23 -5.43 -11.02
CA ALA A 62 0.67 -4.32 -11.87
C ALA A 62 1.41 -3.25 -11.06
N ALA A 63 0.97 -2.97 -9.83
CA ALA A 63 1.67 -2.04 -8.95
C ALA A 63 3.06 -2.58 -8.54
N MET A 64 3.15 -3.87 -8.19
CA MET A 64 4.45 -4.50 -7.90
C MET A 64 5.38 -4.49 -9.11
N ALA A 65 4.87 -4.83 -10.29
CA ALA A 65 5.65 -4.84 -11.53
C ALA A 65 6.15 -3.43 -11.88
N ALA A 66 5.32 -2.40 -11.72
CA ALA A 66 5.70 -1.02 -12.00
C ALA A 66 6.83 -0.52 -11.09
N VAL A 67 6.77 -0.82 -9.79
CA VAL A 67 7.83 -0.38 -8.86
C VAL A 67 9.13 -1.15 -9.11
N ALA A 68 9.05 -2.46 -9.39
CA ALA A 68 10.22 -3.25 -9.72
C ALA A 68 10.85 -2.84 -11.08
N ALA A 69 10.03 -2.53 -12.08
CA ALA A 69 10.50 -2.04 -13.38
C ALA A 69 11.24 -0.72 -13.24
N ARG A 70 10.68 0.25 -12.51
CA ARG A 70 11.33 1.55 -12.26
C ARG A 70 12.70 1.38 -11.59
N PHE A 71 12.77 0.52 -10.57
CA PHE A 71 14.04 0.22 -9.89
C PHE A 71 15.08 -0.34 -10.88
N ILE A 72 14.70 -1.30 -11.73
CA ILE A 72 15.60 -1.88 -12.73
C ILE A 72 16.03 -0.86 -13.79
N GLU A 73 15.14 0.02 -14.23
CA GLU A 73 15.47 1.09 -15.17
C GLU A 73 16.51 2.05 -14.59
N GLU A 74 16.34 2.45 -13.33
CA GLU A 74 17.31 3.29 -12.59
C GLU A 74 18.67 2.58 -12.48
N GLU A 75 18.68 1.30 -12.06
CA GLU A 75 19.89 0.48 -11.95
C GLU A 75 20.60 0.28 -13.29
N ASN A 76 19.87 0.07 -14.38
CA ASN A 76 20.43 -0.07 -15.73
C ASN A 76 21.17 1.21 -16.16
N VAL A 77 20.61 2.37 -15.83
CA VAL A 77 21.25 3.66 -16.11
C VAL A 77 22.49 3.87 -15.25
N GLU A 78 22.41 3.62 -13.95
CA GLU A 78 23.51 3.86 -13.01
C GLU A 78 24.69 2.90 -13.19
N SER A 79 24.40 1.62 -13.44
CA SER A 79 25.41 0.56 -13.57
C SER A 79 25.81 0.26 -15.01
N ASN A 80 25.22 0.96 -15.99
CA ASN A 80 25.38 0.69 -17.43
C ASN A 80 25.12 -0.79 -17.76
N SER A 81 24.03 -1.33 -17.20
CA SER A 81 23.58 -2.70 -17.41
C SER A 81 22.28 -2.75 -18.23
N ASN A 82 21.79 -3.96 -18.52
CA ASN A 82 20.67 -4.19 -19.42
C ASN A 82 19.68 -5.25 -18.88
N TRP A 83 19.46 -5.24 -17.56
CA TRP A 83 18.51 -6.13 -16.90
C TRP A 83 17.09 -5.91 -17.39
N ALA A 84 16.35 -6.99 -17.59
CA ALA A 84 14.94 -6.96 -17.88
C ALA A 84 14.11 -6.83 -16.59
N ALA A 85 13.10 -5.97 -16.61
CA ALA A 85 12.16 -5.83 -15.50
C ALA A 85 11.50 -7.19 -15.17
N PRO A 86 11.37 -7.53 -13.88
CA PRO A 86 10.88 -8.83 -13.48
C PRO A 86 9.35 -8.93 -13.66
N ALA A 87 8.89 -10.12 -14.04
CA ALA A 87 7.46 -10.43 -14.05
C ALA A 87 6.98 -10.86 -12.65
N VAL A 88 5.83 -10.34 -12.22
CA VAL A 88 5.20 -10.74 -10.95
C VAL A 88 4.44 -12.05 -11.16
N ASN A 89 4.69 -13.03 -10.27
CA ASN A 89 4.00 -14.30 -10.27
C ASN A 89 2.54 -14.10 -9.83
N ASP A 90 1.60 -14.48 -10.69
CA ASP A 90 0.15 -14.37 -10.48
C ASP A 90 -0.39 -15.29 -9.38
N LYS A 91 0.41 -16.25 -8.92
CA LYS A 91 0.04 -17.19 -7.86
C LYS A 91 0.30 -16.67 -6.44
N VAL A 92 0.92 -15.50 -6.30
CA VAL A 92 1.28 -14.94 -4.98
C VAL A 92 0.22 -13.93 -4.56
N PHE A 93 -0.57 -14.30 -3.55
CA PHE A 93 -1.56 -13.42 -2.95
C PHE A 93 -0.95 -12.69 -1.76
N MET A 94 -0.81 -11.37 -1.87
CA MET A 94 -0.26 -10.54 -0.80
C MET A 94 -1.31 -9.52 -0.37
N PRO A 95 -1.41 -9.19 0.93
CA PRO A 95 -2.26 -8.09 1.37
C PRO A 95 -1.79 -6.75 0.79
N GLU A 96 -2.72 -5.86 0.49
CA GLU A 96 -2.37 -4.53 -0.01
C GLU A 96 -1.49 -3.76 0.98
N CYS A 97 -0.46 -3.07 0.46
CA CYS A 97 0.42 -2.24 1.28
C CYS A 97 -0.21 -0.88 1.60
N MET A 98 -0.09 -0.42 2.86
CA MET A 98 -0.49 0.93 3.26
C MET A 98 0.60 1.97 2.97
N LEU A 99 1.85 1.54 2.96
CA LEU A 99 2.99 2.38 2.66
C LEU A 99 3.40 2.20 1.19
N PRO A 100 4.08 3.18 0.59
CA PRO A 100 4.69 2.98 -0.72
C PRO A 100 5.56 1.73 -0.71
N LEU A 101 5.39 0.87 -1.72
CA LEU A 101 6.24 -0.31 -1.91
C LEU A 101 7.69 0.13 -2.05
N ALA A 102 8.59 -0.56 -1.36
CA ALA A 102 10.03 -0.39 -1.52
C ALA A 102 10.60 -1.56 -2.33
N VAL A 103 11.75 -1.33 -2.98
CA VAL A 103 12.43 -2.34 -3.78
C VAL A 103 13.92 -2.28 -3.48
N SER A 104 14.55 -3.45 -3.42
CA SER A 104 15.99 -3.59 -3.28
C SER A 104 16.51 -4.85 -3.97
N TRP A 105 17.80 -4.88 -4.30
CA TRP A 105 18.46 -6.11 -4.69
C TRP A 105 18.41 -7.13 -3.55
N ARG A 106 18.11 -8.39 -3.89
CA ARG A 106 18.28 -9.51 -2.97
C ARG A 106 19.76 -9.91 -2.94
N ASN A 107 20.28 -10.20 -1.75
CA ASN A 107 21.60 -10.82 -1.62
C ASN A 107 21.56 -12.22 -2.25
N ASN A 108 22.24 -12.36 -3.39
CA ASN A 108 22.18 -13.57 -4.21
C ASN A 108 23.34 -14.51 -3.89
N ALA A 109 23.21 -15.31 -2.83
CA ALA A 109 24.15 -16.40 -2.54
C ALA A 109 24.21 -17.44 -3.67
N ASP A 110 23.12 -17.58 -4.44
CA ASP A 110 22.94 -18.59 -5.49
C ASP A 110 23.28 -18.09 -6.91
N GLY A 111 23.82 -16.87 -7.04
CA GLY A 111 24.26 -16.29 -8.32
C GLY A 111 23.15 -15.87 -9.30
N GLN A 112 21.86 -15.97 -8.92
CA GLN A 112 20.74 -15.50 -9.74
C GLN A 112 20.29 -14.11 -9.30
N PRO A 113 20.28 -13.09 -10.19
CA PRO A 113 19.83 -11.75 -9.85
C PRO A 113 18.33 -11.73 -9.54
N ARG A 114 17.99 -11.20 -8.36
CA ARG A 114 16.61 -11.05 -7.90
C ARG A 114 16.45 -9.71 -7.21
N VAL A 115 15.27 -9.12 -7.35
CA VAL A 115 14.86 -7.96 -6.56
C VAL A 115 13.79 -8.39 -5.56
N ASN A 116 13.80 -7.78 -4.39
CA ASN A 116 12.76 -7.94 -3.39
C ASN A 116 11.87 -6.70 -3.42
N VAL A 117 10.58 -6.90 -3.65
CA VAL A 117 9.55 -5.89 -3.42
C VAL A 117 9.03 -6.08 -2.00
N TYR A 118 9.05 -5.03 -1.19
CA TYR A 118 8.75 -5.10 0.23
C TYR A 118 7.65 -4.12 0.62
N CYS A 119 6.78 -4.58 1.52
CA CYS A 119 5.78 -3.79 2.20
C CYS A 119 6.09 -3.72 3.71
N ALA A 120 6.30 -2.49 4.19
CA ALA A 120 6.59 -2.21 5.61
C ALA A 120 5.37 -2.16 6.53
N GLY A 121 4.16 -2.15 5.96
CA GLY A 121 2.95 -1.97 6.75
C GLY A 121 1.71 -2.18 5.89
N THR A 122 0.94 -3.20 6.21
CA THR A 122 -0.36 -3.52 5.58
C THR A 122 -1.54 -3.07 6.43
N GLY A 123 -1.28 -2.62 7.67
CA GLY A 123 -2.30 -2.29 8.65
C GLY A 123 -2.99 -3.52 9.27
N ARG A 124 -2.56 -4.72 8.91
CA ARG A 124 -3.02 -5.98 9.51
C ARG A 124 -2.21 -6.33 10.76
N ALA A 125 -2.71 -7.28 11.53
CA ALA A 125 -1.97 -7.85 12.65
C ALA A 125 -0.88 -8.81 12.15
N THR A 126 0.15 -9.03 12.97
CA THR A 126 1.17 -10.04 12.71
C THR A 126 0.53 -11.42 12.50
N PRO A 127 1.03 -12.24 11.55
CA PRO A 127 2.23 -12.05 10.72
C PRO A 127 1.98 -11.34 9.38
N GLU A 128 0.76 -10.84 9.11
CA GLU A 128 0.40 -10.22 7.83
C GLU A 128 0.69 -8.71 7.78
N ASP A 129 1.27 -8.13 8.83
CA ASP A 129 1.54 -6.71 8.99
C ASP A 129 2.60 -6.18 8.02
N CYS A 130 3.48 -7.07 7.54
CA CYS A 130 4.49 -6.80 6.53
C CYS A 130 4.71 -8.04 5.63
N TRP A 131 5.33 -7.83 4.48
CA TRP A 131 5.70 -8.93 3.59
C TRP A 131 6.80 -8.52 2.60
N ASP A 132 7.48 -9.51 2.04
CA ASP A 132 8.41 -9.36 0.93
C ASP A 132 8.15 -10.38 -0.18
N ALA A 133 8.34 -9.94 -1.43
CA ALA A 133 8.19 -10.74 -2.63
C ALA A 133 9.48 -10.71 -3.44
N SER A 134 10.10 -11.88 -3.61
CA SER A 134 11.30 -12.01 -4.43
C SER A 134 10.93 -12.25 -5.89
N LEU A 135 11.36 -11.35 -6.76
CA LEU A 135 11.10 -11.41 -8.19
C LEU A 135 12.40 -11.65 -8.98
N PRO A 136 12.42 -12.64 -9.90
CA PRO A 136 13.60 -12.94 -10.69
C PRO A 136 13.82 -11.91 -11.81
N VAL A 137 15.07 -11.46 -11.94
CA VAL A 137 15.53 -10.54 -12.99
C VAL A 137 16.26 -11.36 -14.06
N ARG A 138 16.19 -10.95 -15.33
CA ARG A 138 16.87 -11.62 -16.46
C ARG A 138 17.84 -10.68 -17.16
#